data_AF-A0A0F0GGF2-F1
#
_entry.id   AF-A0A0F0GGF2-F1
#
_cell.length_a   1.000
_cell.length_b   1.000
_cell.length_c   1.000
_cell.angle_alpha   90.00
_cell.angle_beta   90.00
_cell.angle_gamma   90.00
#
_symmetry.space_group_name_H-M   'P 1'
#
loop_
_entity.id
_entity.type
_entity.pdbx_description
1 polymer ?
#
loop_
_entity_poly.entity_id
_entity_poly.type
_entity_poly.pdbx_seq_one_letter_code
_entity_poly.pdbx_strand_id
1 'polypeptide(L)'
;MATALVVGAGIAGLATALRLTRSTWEVVLIDHGKHHDPVPLKGPDLQAAKRLAALPYPLYYETRHSTVTSLQPDRFGVTVAFDDHEDEWFDIVVCAQPCCEADRLPGLRLESWSRNHVALLYKAVQDTEIPLCAAELLADAFDIYPDDYAAFSWWETTLKPHTVRRAFTRVR
;
A
#
# COMPACT_ATOMS: atom_id res chain seq x y z
N MET A 1 6.17 0.42 19.15
CA MET A 1 5.18 -0.19 18.23
C MET A 1 5.69 0.08 16.83
N ALA A 2 5.44 -0.80 15.87
CA ALA A 2 5.90 -0.58 14.50
C ALA A 2 5.04 0.53 13.84
N THR A 3 5.67 1.35 13.02
CA THR A 3 5.11 2.54 12.38
C THR A 3 4.95 2.32 10.88
N ALA A 4 3.82 2.71 10.34
CA ALA A 4 3.54 2.59 8.91
C ALA A 4 3.06 3.93 8.35
N LEU A 5 3.71 4.40 7.29
CA LEU A 5 3.19 5.47 6.47
C LEU A 5 2.37 4.89 5.31
N VAL A 6 1.12 5.31 5.17
CA VAL A 6 0.29 5.01 4.00
C VAL A 6 0.12 6.29 3.19
N VAL A 7 0.52 6.26 1.93
CA VAL A 7 0.39 7.40 1.00
C VAL A 7 -0.82 7.16 0.11
N GLY A 8 -1.88 7.94 0.33
CA GLY A 8 -3.13 7.95 -0.44
C GLY A 8 -4.34 7.46 0.33
N ALA A 9 -5.35 8.32 0.48
CA ALA A 9 -6.62 8.02 1.15
C ALA A 9 -7.70 7.48 0.19
N GLY A 10 -7.29 6.87 -0.93
CA GLY A 10 -8.17 6.06 -1.76
C GLY A 10 -8.61 4.78 -1.05
N ILE A 11 -9.52 4.03 -1.67
CA ILE A 11 -10.11 2.82 -1.08
C ILE A 11 -9.07 1.79 -0.60
N ALA A 12 -8.00 1.58 -1.38
CA ALA A 12 -6.93 0.63 -1.02
C ALA A 12 -6.07 1.14 0.15
N GLY A 13 -5.80 2.44 0.23
CA GLY A 13 -5.01 3.04 1.31
C GLY A 13 -5.78 3.07 2.62
N LEU A 14 -7.06 3.46 2.60
CA LEU A 14 -7.94 3.37 3.77
C LEU A 14 -8.12 1.94 4.27
N ALA A 15 -8.29 0.97 3.35
CA ALA A 15 -8.37 -0.45 3.71
C ALA A 15 -7.07 -0.94 4.36
N THR A 16 -5.91 -0.53 3.83
CA THR A 16 -4.60 -0.85 4.40
C THR A 16 -4.46 -0.28 5.79
N ALA A 17 -4.76 1.01 5.97
CA ALA A 17 -4.69 1.68 7.27
C ALA A 17 -5.57 0.98 8.30
N LEU A 18 -6.82 0.66 7.95
CA LEU A 18 -7.75 -0.09 8.81
C LEU A 18 -7.19 -1.42 9.27
N ARG A 19 -6.60 -2.19 8.36
CA ARG A 19 -6.08 -3.51 8.68
C ARG A 19 -4.81 -3.41 9.53
N LEU A 20 -3.86 -2.55 9.17
CA LEU A 20 -2.63 -2.36 9.93
C LEU A 20 -2.86 -1.84 11.35
N THR A 21 -3.78 -0.88 11.55
CA THR A 21 -4.12 -0.37 12.89
C THR A 21 -4.65 -1.48 13.80
N ARG A 22 -5.36 -2.47 13.25
CA ARG A 22 -5.81 -3.64 14.03
C ARG A 22 -4.67 -4.60 14.39
N SER A 23 -3.62 -4.59 13.59
CA SER A 23 -2.43 -5.41 13.73
C SER A 23 -1.35 -4.74 14.60
N THR A 24 -1.75 -3.80 15.46
CA THR A 24 -0.89 -3.05 16.40
C THR A 24 0.12 -2.08 15.78
N TRP A 25 -0.03 -1.75 14.50
CA TRP A 25 0.76 -0.70 13.86
C TRP A 25 0.24 0.69 14.23
N GLU A 26 1.17 1.61 14.44
CA GLU A 26 0.89 3.03 14.45
C GLU A 26 0.90 3.52 12.99
N VAL A 27 -0.27 3.92 12.49
CA VAL A 27 -0.44 4.25 11.08
C VAL A 27 -0.60 5.75 10.89
N VAL A 28 0.25 6.33 10.05
CA VAL A 28 0.09 7.68 9.50
C VAL A 28 -0.43 7.54 8.08
N LEU A 29 -1.56 8.16 7.77
CA LEU A 29 -2.16 8.15 6.44
C LEU A 29 -2.16 9.57 5.89
N ILE A 30 -1.41 9.82 4.82
CA ILE A 30 -1.36 11.12 4.15
C ILE A 30 -2.08 11.07 2.80
N ASP A 31 -2.65 12.19 2.38
CA ASP A 31 -3.33 12.29 1.09
C ASP A 31 -3.14 13.67 0.47
N HIS A 32 -2.86 13.71 -0.82
CA HIS A 32 -2.66 14.97 -1.57
C HIS A 32 -3.92 15.36 -2.39
N GLY A 33 -5.09 14.80 -2.05
CA GLY A 33 -6.39 15.22 -2.54
C GLY A 33 -6.83 14.63 -3.89
N LYS A 34 -6.05 13.75 -4.52
CA LYS A 34 -6.44 13.13 -5.80
C LYS A 34 -7.33 11.92 -5.57
N HIS A 35 -8.63 12.11 -5.76
CA HIS A 35 -9.61 11.05 -5.66
C HIS A 35 -9.93 10.49 -7.04
N HIS A 36 -9.99 9.16 -7.15
CA HIS A 36 -10.37 8.47 -8.37
C HIS A 36 -11.88 8.24 -8.43
N ASP A 37 -12.40 8.01 -9.64
CA ASP A 37 -13.80 7.61 -9.81
C ASP A 37 -14.10 6.32 -9.03
N PRO A 38 -15.33 6.17 -8.50
CA PRO A 38 -15.75 4.94 -7.83
C PRO A 38 -15.52 3.71 -8.71
N VAL A 39 -14.88 2.68 -8.14
CA VAL A 39 -14.62 1.41 -8.83
C VAL A 39 -15.65 0.35 -8.43
N PRO A 40 -16.19 -0.43 -9.38
CA PRO A 40 -17.10 -1.53 -9.05
C PRO A 40 -16.32 -2.67 -8.39
N LEU A 41 -16.69 -3.02 -7.16
CA LEU A 41 -16.10 -4.17 -6.44
C LEU A 41 -16.61 -5.48 -7.04
N LYS A 42 -15.69 -6.41 -7.34
CA LYS A 42 -15.98 -7.70 -7.97
C LYS A 42 -15.14 -8.81 -7.32
N GLY A 43 -15.63 -10.04 -7.43
CA GLY A 43 -14.84 -11.23 -7.06
C GLY A 43 -14.30 -11.17 -5.62
N PRO A 44 -12.99 -11.39 -5.40
CA PRO A 44 -12.37 -11.37 -4.07
C PRO A 44 -12.64 -10.09 -3.27
N ASP A 45 -12.75 -8.93 -3.94
CA ASP A 45 -13.00 -7.65 -3.29
C ASP A 45 -14.36 -7.57 -2.60
N LEU A 46 -15.37 -8.29 -3.09
CA LEU A 46 -16.67 -8.32 -2.40
C LEU A 46 -16.57 -8.99 -1.03
N GLN A 47 -15.70 -9.99 -0.89
CA GLN A 47 -15.48 -10.66 0.39
C GLN A 47 -14.61 -9.80 1.30
N ALA A 48 -13.57 -9.17 0.75
CA ALA A 48 -12.73 -8.22 1.48
C ALA A 48 -13.56 -7.04 2.04
N ALA A 49 -14.46 -6.47 1.22
CA ALA A 49 -15.37 -5.40 1.64
C ALA A 49 -16.24 -5.82 2.83
N LYS A 50 -16.81 -7.03 2.79
CA LYS A 50 -17.63 -7.54 3.91
C LYS A 50 -16.83 -7.68 5.20
N ARG A 51 -15.59 -8.15 5.11
CA ARG A 51 -14.70 -8.27 6.27
C ARG A 51 -14.29 -6.91 6.82
N LEU A 52 -13.94 -5.96 5.95
CA LEU A 52 -13.62 -4.58 6.32
C LEU A 52 -14.81 -3.88 7.00
N ALA A 53 -16.03 -4.10 6.50
CA ALA A 53 -17.26 -3.54 7.09
C ALA A 53 -17.61 -4.11 8.47
N ALA A 54 -17.04 -5.27 8.83
CA ALA A 54 -17.24 -5.91 10.14
C ALA A 54 -16.21 -5.48 11.19
N LEU A 55 -15.21 -4.66 10.82
CA LEU A 55 -14.18 -4.23 11.75
C LEU A 55 -14.72 -3.12 12.67
N PRO A 56 -14.54 -3.21 14.01
CA PRO A 56 -14.77 -2.06 14.89
C PRO A 56 -13.84 -0.88 14.55
N TYR A 57 -14.40 0.33 14.59
CA TYR A 57 -13.75 1.63 14.35
C TYR A 57 -13.65 2.39 15.69
N PRO A 58 -12.59 3.18 15.94
CA PRO A 58 -12.17 4.29 15.07
C PRO A 58 -10.81 4.10 14.36
N LEU A 59 -10.69 4.70 13.17
CA LEU A 59 -9.41 5.05 12.53
C LEU A 59 -8.99 6.43 13.01
N TYR A 60 -7.75 6.55 13.48
CA TYR A 60 -7.09 7.85 13.60
C TYR A 60 -6.21 8.02 12.37
N TYR A 61 -6.57 8.96 11.49
CA TYR A 61 -5.74 9.34 10.36
C TYR A 61 -5.42 10.82 10.49
N GLU A 62 -4.15 11.16 10.32
CA GLU A 62 -3.71 12.54 10.27
C GLU A 62 -3.75 13.01 8.81
N THR A 63 -4.74 13.82 8.44
CA THR A 63 -4.74 14.40 7.09
C THR A 63 -3.69 15.50 7.03
N ARG A 64 -2.44 15.11 6.74
CA ARG A 64 -1.40 16.07 6.39
C ARG A 64 -1.56 16.44 4.91
N HIS A 65 -1.59 17.73 4.62
CA HIS A 65 -1.48 18.27 3.26
C HIS A 65 -0.02 18.26 2.75
N SER A 66 0.78 17.31 3.24
CA SER A 66 2.19 17.14 2.91
C SER A 66 2.35 16.21 1.72
N THR A 67 3.30 16.52 0.86
CA THR A 67 3.67 15.69 -0.29
C THR A 67 4.96 14.94 0.02
N VAL A 68 4.96 13.62 -0.14
CA VAL A 68 6.21 12.86 -0.13
C VAL A 68 7.05 13.26 -1.33
N THR A 69 8.27 13.72 -1.08
CA THR A 69 9.21 14.15 -2.12
C THR A 69 10.29 13.10 -2.39
N SER A 70 10.63 12.27 -1.41
CA SER A 70 11.63 11.22 -1.54
C SER A 70 11.41 10.07 -0.57
N LEU A 71 11.83 8.87 -0.97
CA LEU A 71 11.91 7.67 -0.12
C LEU A 71 13.36 7.17 -0.13
N GLN A 72 13.93 6.99 1.06
CA GLN A 72 15.26 6.43 1.25
C GLN A 72 15.16 5.18 2.14
N PRO A 73 14.86 4.00 1.57
CA PRO A 73 14.83 2.76 2.32
C PRO A 73 16.24 2.32 2.71
N ASP A 74 16.40 1.88 3.96
CA ASP A 74 17.63 1.29 4.46
C ASP A 74 17.39 -0.16 4.95
N ARG A 75 18.25 -0.66 5.85
CA ARG A 75 18.11 -2.03 6.38
C ARG A 75 16.97 -2.17 7.39
N PHE A 76 16.55 -1.08 8.02
CA PHE A 76 15.64 -1.09 9.16
C PHE A 76 14.29 -0.46 8.87
N GLY A 77 14.21 0.45 7.89
CA GLY A 77 12.97 1.13 7.55
C GLY A 77 13.14 2.07 6.36
N VAL A 78 12.40 3.17 6.39
CA VAL A 78 12.39 4.19 5.33
C VAL A 78 12.45 5.57 5.95
N THR A 79 13.46 6.34 5.56
CA THR A 79 13.43 7.80 5.76
C THR A 79 12.62 8.43 4.63
N VAL A 80 11.61 9.21 5.01
CA VAL A 80 10.64 9.84 4.11
C VAL A 80 10.83 11.34 4.18
N ALA A 81 11.08 11.97 3.04
CA ALA A 81 11.16 13.42 2.93
C ALA A 81 9.81 14.00 2.52
N PHE A 82 9.45 15.11 3.13
CA PHE A 82 8.22 15.86 2.85
C PHE A 82 8.54 17.24 2.26
N ASP A 83 7.54 17.92 1.72
CA ASP A 83 7.69 19.26 1.15
C ASP A 83 7.55 20.40 2.18
N ASP A 84 6.98 20.12 3.34
CA ASP A 84 6.55 21.11 4.33
C ASP A 84 7.12 20.90 5.75
N HIS A 85 7.81 19.79 6.02
CA HIS A 85 8.45 19.51 7.31
C HIS A 85 9.73 18.69 7.17
N GLU A 86 10.38 18.44 8.30
CA GLU A 86 11.59 17.61 8.38
C GLU A 86 11.30 16.16 7.99
N ASP A 87 12.33 15.47 7.51
CA ASP A 87 12.27 14.06 7.17
C ASP A 87 11.85 13.22 8.39
N GLU A 88 10.93 12.27 8.19
CA GLU A 88 10.49 11.34 9.23
C GLU A 88 10.86 9.90 8.86
N TRP A 89 10.99 9.05 9.87
CA TRP A 89 11.36 7.64 9.67
C TRP A 89 10.17 6.73 9.99
N PHE A 90 9.96 5.72 9.17
CA PHE A 90 8.91 4.71 9.33
C PHE A 90 9.47 3.30 9.17
N ASP A 91 8.91 2.32 9.88
CA ASP A 91 9.28 0.91 9.70
C ASP A 91 8.87 0.42 8.31
N ILE A 92 7.68 0.82 7.81
CA ILE A 92 7.25 0.54 6.43
C ILE A 92 6.56 1.74 5.78
N VAL A 93 6.61 1.79 4.45
CA VAL A 93 5.85 2.74 3.63
C VAL A 93 4.99 2.01 2.60
N VAL A 94 3.69 2.27 2.60
CA VAL A 94 2.74 1.74 1.62
C VAL A 94 2.28 2.87 0.69
N CYS A 95 2.74 2.83 -0.55
CA CYS A 95 2.29 3.71 -1.62
C CYS A 95 0.97 3.19 -2.18
N ALA A 96 -0.16 3.66 -1.64
CA ALA A 96 -1.51 3.36 -2.15
C ALA A 96 -1.94 4.26 -3.32
N GLN A 97 -1.12 5.26 -3.65
CA GLN A 97 -1.16 6.05 -4.87
C GLN A 97 0.27 6.28 -5.40
N PRO A 98 0.45 6.68 -6.66
CA PRO A 98 1.76 7.09 -7.16
C PRO A 98 2.30 8.29 -6.38
N CYS A 99 3.53 8.19 -5.85
CA CYS A 99 4.23 9.28 -5.18
C CYS A 99 5.75 9.18 -5.45
N CYS A 100 6.45 10.33 -5.40
CA CYS A 100 7.91 10.47 -5.30
C CYS A 100 8.76 9.49 -6.15
N GLU A 101 8.30 9.12 -7.34
CA GLU A 101 8.96 8.12 -8.21
C GLU A 101 9.26 6.78 -7.50
N ALA A 102 8.38 6.33 -6.59
CA ALA A 102 8.55 5.09 -5.85
C ALA A 102 8.68 3.85 -6.75
N ASP A 103 8.20 3.90 -7.98
CA ASP A 103 8.42 2.89 -9.03
C ASP A 103 9.84 2.84 -9.61
N ARG A 104 10.71 3.77 -9.21
CA ARG A 104 12.12 3.84 -9.63
C ARG A 104 13.10 3.52 -8.49
N LEU A 105 12.62 2.99 -7.37
CA LEU A 105 13.47 2.61 -6.25
C LEU A 105 14.61 1.67 -6.69
N PRO A 106 15.87 1.90 -6.24
CA PRO A 106 17.00 1.08 -6.63
C PRO A 106 16.79 -0.42 -6.33
N GLY A 107 16.96 -1.24 -7.36
CA GLY A 107 16.82 -2.69 -7.28
C GLY A 107 15.37 -3.21 -7.26
N LEU A 108 14.37 -2.33 -7.40
CA LEU A 108 13.00 -2.74 -7.68
C LEU A 108 12.91 -3.39 -9.07
N ARG A 109 12.29 -4.55 -9.16
CA ARG A 109 12.08 -5.26 -10.43
C ARG A 109 10.80 -4.79 -11.10
N LEU A 110 10.72 -4.92 -12.43
CA LEU A 110 9.57 -4.48 -13.22
C LEU A 110 8.27 -5.16 -12.79
N GLU A 111 8.37 -6.45 -12.47
CA GLU A 111 7.28 -7.34 -12.05
C GLU A 111 7.04 -7.38 -10.53
N SER A 112 7.81 -6.60 -9.76
CA SER A 112 7.65 -6.48 -8.31
C SER A 112 6.77 -5.29 -7.94
N TRP A 113 6.09 -5.45 -6.80
CA TRP A 113 5.30 -4.42 -6.16
C TRP A 113 5.86 -4.02 -4.80
N SER A 114 7.05 -4.51 -4.45
CA SER A 114 7.71 -4.18 -3.20
C SER A 114 9.22 -4.10 -3.37
N ARG A 115 9.86 -3.28 -2.55
CA ARG A 115 11.32 -3.22 -2.46
C ARG A 115 11.74 -2.71 -1.09
N ASN A 116 12.55 -3.51 -0.39
CA ASN A 116 12.90 -3.25 1.01
C ASN A 116 11.59 -3.00 1.80
N HIS A 117 11.58 -2.00 2.67
CA HIS A 117 10.46 -1.57 3.51
C HIS A 117 9.33 -0.83 2.78
N VAL A 118 9.30 -0.83 1.43
CA VAL A 118 8.31 -0.08 0.62
C VAL A 118 7.43 -1.01 -0.20
N ALA A 119 6.11 -0.84 -0.10
CA ALA A 119 5.11 -1.48 -0.96
C ALA A 119 4.46 -0.49 -1.94
N LEU A 120 4.43 -0.85 -3.21
CA LEU A 120 3.73 -0.15 -4.29
C LEU A 120 2.33 -0.73 -4.50
N LEU A 121 1.47 -0.57 -3.48
CA LEU A 121 0.10 -1.05 -3.50
C LEU A 121 -0.67 -0.53 -4.72
N TYR A 122 -0.51 0.75 -5.09
CA TYR A 122 -1.19 1.30 -6.28
C TYR A 122 -0.88 0.50 -7.56
N LYS A 123 0.36 0.01 -7.70
CA LYS A 123 0.79 -0.76 -8.87
C LYS A 123 0.23 -2.18 -8.82
N ALA A 124 0.26 -2.81 -7.65
CA ALA A 124 -0.40 -4.10 -7.44
C ALA A 124 -1.89 -4.03 -7.78
N VAL A 125 -2.58 -2.96 -7.36
CA VAL A 125 -3.99 -2.72 -7.68
C VAL A 125 -4.20 -2.49 -9.18
N GLN A 126 -3.35 -1.71 -9.85
CA GLN A 126 -3.43 -1.53 -11.31
C GLN A 126 -3.25 -2.83 -12.09
N ASP A 127 -2.40 -3.74 -11.61
CA ASP A 127 -2.09 -4.99 -12.28
C ASP A 127 -3.12 -6.10 -12.00
N THR A 128 -3.87 -6.01 -10.89
CA THR A 128 -4.78 -7.07 -10.42
C THR A 128 -6.27 -6.68 -10.39
N GLU A 129 -6.59 -5.39 -10.41
CA GLU A 129 -7.95 -4.84 -10.30
C GLU A 129 -8.73 -5.28 -9.04
N ILE A 130 -8.02 -5.61 -7.94
CA ILE A 130 -8.61 -6.03 -6.65
C ILE A 130 -8.10 -5.18 -5.46
N PRO A 131 -8.44 -3.88 -5.40
CA PRO A 131 -7.93 -2.95 -4.40
C PRO A 131 -8.10 -3.38 -2.94
N LEU A 132 -9.26 -3.92 -2.57
CA LEU A 132 -9.54 -4.27 -1.18
C LEU A 132 -8.82 -5.55 -0.77
N CYS A 133 -8.85 -6.56 -1.63
CA CYS A 133 -8.16 -7.82 -1.41
C CYS A 133 -6.64 -7.61 -1.35
N ALA A 134 -6.07 -6.78 -2.23
CA ALA A 134 -4.65 -6.46 -2.23
C ALA A 134 -4.20 -5.78 -0.92
N ALA A 135 -4.98 -4.83 -0.42
CA ALA A 135 -4.74 -4.17 0.86
C ALA A 135 -4.87 -5.14 2.05
N GLU A 136 -5.88 -5.99 2.03
CA GLU A 136 -6.11 -6.98 3.09
C GLU A 136 -4.97 -8.00 3.17
N LEU A 137 -4.59 -8.58 2.02
CA LEU A 137 -3.48 -9.52 1.94
C LEU A 137 -2.16 -8.88 2.37
N LEU A 138 -1.95 -7.58 2.11
CA LEU A 138 -0.74 -6.91 2.58
C LEU A 138 -0.67 -6.90 4.10
N ALA A 139 -1.77 -6.55 4.77
CA ALA A 139 -1.82 -6.55 6.22
C ALA A 139 -1.75 -7.98 6.81
N ASP A 140 -2.42 -8.96 6.19
CA ASP A 140 -2.31 -10.37 6.58
C ASP A 140 -0.85 -10.84 6.52
N ALA A 141 -0.08 -10.39 5.52
CA ALA A 141 1.32 -10.74 5.41
C ALA A 141 2.11 -10.30 6.65
N PHE A 142 1.86 -9.10 7.17
CA PHE A 142 2.51 -8.59 8.38
C PHE A 142 1.98 -9.24 9.67
N ASP A 143 0.75 -9.76 9.67
CA ASP A 143 0.23 -10.57 10.77
C ASP A 143 0.91 -11.95 10.83
N ILE A 144 1.22 -12.52 9.66
CA ILE A 144 1.78 -13.88 9.53
C ILE A 144 3.30 -13.87 9.70
N TYR A 145 3.99 -12.87 9.14
CA TYR A 145 5.44 -12.82 9.05
C TYR A 145 6.01 -11.64 9.85
N PRO A 146 6.93 -11.90 10.79
CA PRO A 146 7.58 -10.84 11.57
C PRO A 146 8.67 -10.08 10.79
N ASP A 147 9.09 -10.60 9.64
CA ASP A 147 10.09 -10.04 8.74
C ASP A 147 9.38 -9.45 7.51
N ASP A 148 9.63 -8.18 7.23
CA ASP A 148 8.98 -7.43 6.15
C ASP A 148 9.31 -8.02 4.77
N TYR A 149 10.53 -8.51 4.57
CA TYR A 149 10.92 -9.18 3.34
C TYR A 149 10.10 -10.46 3.09
N ALA A 150 9.93 -11.30 4.11
CA ALA A 150 9.06 -12.48 4.03
C ALA A 150 7.59 -12.11 3.81
N ALA A 151 7.10 -11.07 4.50
CA ALA A 151 5.73 -10.56 4.33
C ALA A 151 5.49 -10.10 2.89
N PHE A 152 6.35 -9.24 2.35
CA PHE A 152 6.24 -8.75 0.98
C PHE A 152 6.37 -9.87 -0.06
N SER A 153 7.29 -10.81 0.15
CA SER A 153 7.45 -11.96 -0.74
C SER A 153 6.19 -12.82 -0.81
N TRP A 154 5.57 -13.08 0.34
CA TRP A 154 4.31 -13.80 0.42
C TRP A 154 3.17 -13.02 -0.24
N TRP A 155 3.08 -11.71 0.05
CA TRP A 155 2.06 -10.83 -0.52
C TRP A 155 2.12 -10.80 -2.05
N GLU A 156 3.31 -10.57 -2.63
CA GLU A 156 3.49 -10.59 -4.08
C GLU A 156 3.13 -11.95 -4.68
N THR A 157 3.58 -13.04 -4.05
CA THR A 157 3.32 -14.40 -4.54
C THR A 157 1.83 -14.73 -4.52
N THR A 158 1.11 -14.25 -3.50
CA THR A 158 -0.34 -14.46 -3.34
C THR A 158 -1.16 -13.64 -4.33
N LEU A 159 -0.68 -12.44 -4.68
CA LEU A 159 -1.35 -11.56 -5.63
C LEU A 159 -1.05 -11.89 -7.11
N LYS A 160 0.14 -12.42 -7.43
CA LYS A 160 0.54 -12.76 -8.82
C LYS A 160 -0.49 -13.55 -9.63
N PRO A 161 -1.21 -14.56 -9.07
CA PRO A 161 -2.27 -15.28 -9.78
C PRO A 161 -3.45 -14.40 -10.24
N HIS A 162 -3.66 -13.24 -9.60
CA HIS A 162 -4.72 -12.29 -9.92
C HIS A 162 -4.32 -11.26 -10.97
N THR A 163 -3.07 -11.31 -11.46
CA THR A 163 -2.62 -10.37 -12.49
C THR A 163 -3.48 -10.48 -13.74
N VAL A 164 -4.02 -9.35 -14.17
CA VAL A 164 -4.74 -9.25 -15.43
C VAL A 164 -3.70 -9.40 -16.53
N ARG A 165 -3.80 -10.46 -17.33
CA ARG A 165 -3.07 -10.52 -18.60
C ARG A 165 -3.58 -9.36 -19.45
N ARG A 166 -2.82 -8.26 -19.51
CA ARG A 166 -3.07 -7.21 -20.50
C ARG A 166 -2.98 -7.88 -21.87
N ALA A 167 -4.14 -8.13 -22.48
CA ALA A 167 -4.17 -8.38 -23.91
C ALA A 167 -3.49 -7.18 -24.56
N PHE A 168 -2.43 -7.44 -25.33
CA PHE A 168 -1.86 -6.45 -26.24
C PHE A 168 -2.95 -6.07 -27.24
N THR A 169 -3.79 -5.10 -26.88
CA THR A 169 -4.71 -4.41 -27.78
C THR A 169 -4.29 -2.96 -27.84
N ARG A 170 -3.27 -2.72 -28.66
CA ARG A 170 -2.95 -1.48 -29.36
C ARG A 170 -2.42 -1.94 -30.72
N VAL A 171 -2.88 -1.55 -31.89
CA VAL A 171 -3.90 -0.64 -32.42
C VAL A 171 -4.13 -1.14 -33.86
N ARG A 172 -5.34 -1.00 -34.40
CA ARG A 172 -5.66 -1.18 -35.82
C ARG A 172 -5.17 0.01 -36.62
#